data_AF-A0A528KHW0-F1
#
_entry.id   AF-A0A528KHW0-F1
#
_cell.length_a   1.000
_cell.length_b   1.000
_cell.length_c   1.000
_cell.angle_alpha   90.00
_cell.angle_beta   90.00
_cell.angle_gamma   90.00
#
_symmetry.space_group_name_H-M   'P 1'
#
loop_
_entity.id
_entity.type
_entity.pdbx_description
1 polymer ?
#
loop_
_entity_poly.entity_id
_entity_poly.type
_entity_poly.pdbx_seq_one_letter_code
_entity_poly.pdbx_strand_id
1 'polypeptide(L)'
;MAALSGRRVEHMGKLIVFEGPDGVGKTSTLALVSKALATRDLAHAVISFPGREAGTLGRVVYDIHHQPTTFGIKRLSAAAKQALHISAHLDAIETNIRPKLDAGGLVLLDRYWWSTWVYGIVDGIPEDLLRPLIEAEKVQWGDIRPRLALLI
;
A
#
# COMPACT_ATOMS: atom_id res chain seq x y z
N MET A 1 -23.77 31.23 -4.59
CA MET A 1 -23.52 29.80 -4.90
C MET A 1 -22.15 29.40 -4.37
N ALA A 2 -21.98 29.35 -3.05
CA ALA A 2 -20.75 28.92 -2.39
C ALA A 2 -21.11 28.41 -1.00
N ALA A 3 -21.35 27.10 -0.85
CA ALA A 3 -21.48 26.43 0.44
C ALA A 3 -21.53 24.90 0.30
N LEU A 4 -20.44 24.25 -0.13
CA LEU A 4 -20.27 22.79 0.06
C LEU A 4 -18.83 22.35 0.44
N SER A 5 -17.92 23.29 0.74
CA SER A 5 -16.49 22.95 0.96
C SER A 5 -16.11 22.60 2.41
N GLY A 6 -17.02 22.66 3.38
CA GLY A 6 -16.66 22.60 4.80
C GLY A 6 -16.87 21.27 5.54
N ARG A 7 -17.70 20.35 5.03
CA ARG A 7 -18.15 19.16 5.81
C ARG A 7 -17.52 17.82 5.41
N ARG A 8 -16.75 17.76 4.32
CA ARG A 8 -16.18 16.49 3.85
C ARG A 8 -14.91 16.04 4.59
N VAL A 9 -14.17 16.97 5.21
CA VAL A 9 -12.86 16.68 5.81
C VAL A 9 -13.00 16.05 7.20
N GLU A 10 -14.05 16.35 7.98
CA GLU A 10 -14.16 15.85 9.37
C GLU A 10 -14.57 14.37 9.49
N HIS A 11 -15.00 13.74 8.39
CA HIS A 11 -15.40 12.32 8.37
C HIS A 11 -14.48 11.41 7.55
N MET A 12 -13.41 11.92 6.93
CA MET A 12 -12.45 11.06 6.24
C MET A 12 -11.63 10.25 7.24
N GLY A 13 -11.49 8.96 6.94
CA GLY A 13 -10.70 8.02 7.71
C GLY A 13 -9.21 8.37 7.74
N LYS A 14 -8.48 7.64 8.58
CA LYS A 14 -7.05 7.88 8.81
C LYS A 14 -6.24 6.75 8.19
N LEU A 15 -5.22 7.12 7.41
CA LEU A 15 -4.21 6.20 6.89
C LEU A 15 -2.92 6.35 7.70
N ILE A 16 -2.39 5.25 8.26
CA ILE A 16 -1.09 5.20 8.92
C ILE A 16 -0.21 4.23 8.15
N VAL A 17 0.96 4.69 7.70
CA VAL A 17 1.89 3.92 6.87
C VAL A 17 3.09 3.46 7.70
N PHE A 18 3.52 2.22 7.47
CA PHE A 18 4.73 1.64 8.03
C PHE A 18 5.69 1.34 6.87
N GLU A 19 6.86 1.96 6.88
CA GLU A 19 7.91 1.80 5.88
C GLU A 19 9.23 1.35 6.51
N GLY A 20 10.12 0.82 5.68
CA GLY A 20 11.43 0.33 6.11
C GLY A 20 11.91 -0.85 5.27
N PRO A 21 13.20 -1.23 5.38
CA PRO A 21 13.76 -2.37 4.67
C PRO A 21 13.18 -3.71 5.16
N ASP A 22 13.41 -4.78 4.42
CA ASP A 22 13.04 -6.13 4.85
C ASP A 22 13.78 -6.52 6.13
N GLY A 23 13.11 -7.25 7.03
CA GLY A 23 13.71 -7.74 8.28
C GLY A 23 13.84 -6.72 9.41
N VAL A 24 13.52 -5.43 9.21
CA VAL A 24 13.67 -4.38 10.23
C VAL A 24 12.64 -4.45 11.38
N GLY A 25 11.68 -5.37 11.31
CA GLY A 25 10.66 -5.56 12.34
C GLY A 25 9.32 -4.85 12.08
N LYS A 26 9.06 -4.36 10.86
CA LYS A 26 7.76 -3.75 10.48
C LYS A 26 6.55 -4.61 10.89
N THR A 27 6.56 -5.89 10.55
CA THR A 27 5.45 -6.81 10.87
C THR A 27 5.25 -6.94 12.37
N SER A 28 6.33 -7.02 13.15
CA SER A 28 6.26 -7.07 14.61
C SER A 28 5.69 -5.78 15.20
N THR A 29 6.18 -4.63 14.73
CA THR A 29 5.69 -3.31 15.16
C THR A 29 4.22 -3.12 14.81
N LEU A 30 3.81 -3.50 13.59
CA LEU A 30 2.43 -3.39 13.14
C LEU A 30 1.51 -4.29 13.99
N ALA A 31 1.94 -5.51 14.31
CA ALA A 31 1.18 -6.41 15.20
C ALA A 31 1.01 -5.81 16.60
N LEU A 32 2.04 -5.17 17.15
CA LEU A 32 1.96 -4.49 18.45
C LEU A 32 1.00 -3.29 18.40
N VAL A 33 1.08 -2.47 17.35
CA VAL A 33 0.17 -1.33 17.16
C VAL A 33 -1.27 -1.81 17.00
N SER A 34 -1.51 -2.81 16.15
CA SER A 34 -2.84 -3.39 15.94
C SER A 34 -3.43 -3.92 17.24
N LYS A 35 -2.64 -4.67 18.02
CA LYS A 35 -3.05 -5.15 19.35
C LYS A 35 -3.40 -3.99 20.30
N ALA A 36 -2.57 -2.95 20.34
CA ALA A 36 -2.79 -1.79 21.22
C ALA A 36 -4.02 -0.94 20.82
N LEU A 37 -4.40 -0.94 19.54
CA LEU A 37 -5.64 -0.32 19.08
C LEU A 37 -6.85 -1.18 19.44
N ALA A 38 -6.75 -2.50 19.26
CA ALA A 38 -7.81 -3.44 19.62
C ALA A 38 -8.13 -3.40 21.12
N THR A 39 -7.12 -3.30 22.00
CA THR A 39 -7.34 -3.16 23.45
C THR A 39 -8.02 -1.86 23.87
N ARG A 40 -8.16 -0.91 22.94
CA ARG A 40 -8.87 0.38 23.15
C ARG A 40 -10.18 0.44 22.37
N ASP A 41 -10.67 -0.69 21.87
CA ASP A 41 -11.89 -0.81 21.05
C ASP A 41 -11.88 0.08 19.80
N LEU A 42 -10.68 0.35 19.25
CA LEU A 42 -10.52 1.11 18.01
C LEU A 42 -10.52 0.16 16.81
N ALA A 43 -11.63 0.13 16.08
CA ALA A 43 -11.75 -0.61 14.83
C ALA A 43 -10.75 -0.10 13.79
N HIS A 44 -10.03 -1.01 13.15
CA HIS A 44 -9.03 -0.69 12.13
C HIS A 44 -8.84 -1.87 11.17
N ALA A 45 -8.34 -1.58 9.98
CA ALA A 45 -7.90 -2.57 9.01
C ALA A 45 -6.38 -2.59 8.91
N VAL A 46 -5.81 -3.78 8.72
CA VAL A 46 -4.39 -3.97 8.40
C VAL A 46 -4.30 -4.43 6.96
N ILE A 47 -3.59 -3.67 6.14
CA ILE A 47 -3.38 -3.96 4.73
C ILE A 47 -1.87 -3.91 4.48
N SER A 48 -1.39 -4.73 3.55
CA SER A 48 0.00 -4.70 3.10
C SER A 48 0.05 -4.53 1.59
N PHE A 49 1.15 -3.97 1.11
CA PHE A 49 1.48 -3.84 -0.29
C PHE A 49 2.67 -4.76 -0.65
N PRO A 50 2.57 -5.60 -1.71
CA PRO A 50 1.44 -5.73 -2.64
C PRO A 50 0.20 -6.43 -2.07
N GLY A 51 0.29 -7.05 -0.90
CA GLY A 51 -0.83 -7.72 -0.22
C GLY A 51 -0.65 -9.23 -0.10
N ARG A 52 -1.33 -9.84 0.88
CA ARG A 52 -1.23 -11.29 1.17
C ARG A 52 -2.58 -11.97 1.36
N GLU A 53 -3.66 -11.20 1.33
CA GLU A 53 -5.02 -11.68 1.58
C GLU A 53 -5.50 -12.58 0.44
N ALA A 54 -5.97 -13.78 0.78
CA ALA A 54 -6.43 -14.75 -0.22
C ALA A 54 -7.57 -14.17 -1.07
N GLY A 55 -7.57 -14.47 -2.36
CA GLY A 55 -8.59 -13.99 -3.31
C GLY A 55 -8.38 -12.56 -3.83
N THR A 56 -7.27 -11.89 -3.48
CA THR A 56 -6.93 -10.55 -3.98
C THR A 56 -5.89 -10.59 -5.10
N LEU A 57 -5.86 -9.55 -5.96
CA LEU A 57 -4.76 -9.37 -6.92
C LEU A 57 -3.41 -9.28 -6.21
N GLY A 58 -3.39 -8.60 -5.06
CA GLY A 58 -2.21 -8.50 -4.20
C GLY A 58 -1.59 -9.84 -3.85
N ARG A 59 -2.41 -10.84 -3.52
CA ARG A 59 -1.92 -12.19 -3.24
C ARG A 59 -1.32 -12.86 -4.47
N VAL A 60 -1.95 -12.73 -5.65
CA VAL A 60 -1.40 -13.29 -6.89
C VAL A 60 -0.06 -12.63 -7.24
N VAL A 61 0.05 -11.32 -7.11
CA VAL A 61 1.29 -10.58 -7.33
C VAL A 61 2.37 -10.97 -6.32
N TYR A 62 2.01 -11.15 -5.05
CA TYR A 62 2.92 -11.67 -4.03
C TYR A 62 3.46 -13.05 -4.41
N ASP A 63 2.60 -13.95 -4.87
CA ASP A 63 2.99 -15.30 -5.28
C ASP A 63 3.87 -15.26 -6.54
N ILE A 64 3.57 -14.41 -7.53
CA ILE A 64 4.43 -14.21 -8.71
C ILE A 64 5.81 -13.65 -8.31
N HIS A 65 5.87 -12.71 -7.36
CA HIS A 65 7.13 -12.16 -6.88
C HIS A 65 8.02 -13.23 -6.26
N HIS A 66 7.46 -14.06 -5.38
CA HIS A 66 8.25 -15.02 -4.58
C HIS A 66 8.43 -16.38 -5.28
N GLN A 67 7.52 -16.74 -6.18
CA GLN A 67 7.46 -18.05 -6.82
C GLN A 67 7.07 -17.93 -8.31
N PRO A 68 7.78 -17.12 -9.13
CA PRO A 68 7.39 -16.91 -10.54
C PRO A 68 7.34 -18.20 -11.37
N THR A 69 8.13 -19.20 -10.99
CA THR A 69 8.20 -20.50 -11.69
C THR A 69 6.92 -21.33 -11.57
N THR A 70 6.12 -21.15 -10.51
CA THR A 70 4.82 -21.83 -10.38
C THR A 70 3.81 -21.32 -11.41
N PHE A 71 4.03 -20.11 -11.94
CA PHE A 71 3.27 -19.49 -13.02
C PHE A 71 3.93 -19.67 -14.40
N GLY A 72 4.97 -20.50 -14.51
CA GLY A 72 5.71 -20.70 -15.76
C GLY A 72 6.61 -19.52 -16.18
N ILE A 73 6.80 -18.53 -15.31
CA ILE A 73 7.63 -17.35 -15.58
C ILE A 73 9.09 -17.70 -15.27
N LYS A 74 9.88 -17.93 -16.32
CA LYS A 74 11.31 -18.28 -16.18
C LYS A 74 12.18 -17.09 -15.76
N ARG A 75 11.81 -15.88 -16.19
CA ARG A 75 12.49 -14.62 -15.87
C ARG A 75 11.46 -13.52 -15.71
N LEU A 76 11.52 -12.79 -14.60
CA LEU A 76 10.73 -11.60 -14.34
C LEU A 76 11.69 -10.42 -14.25
N SER A 77 11.53 -9.44 -15.15
CA SER A 77 12.37 -8.23 -15.10
C SER A 77 12.03 -7.39 -13.87
N ALA A 78 12.99 -6.60 -13.37
CA ALA A 78 12.77 -5.70 -12.25
C ALA A 78 11.63 -4.70 -12.52
N ALA A 79 11.59 -4.14 -13.73
CA ALA A 79 10.52 -3.24 -14.17
C ALA A 79 9.13 -3.91 -14.15
N ALA A 80 9.01 -5.13 -14.69
CA ALA A 80 7.74 -5.86 -14.67
C ALA A 80 7.30 -6.20 -13.24
N LYS A 81 8.24 -6.58 -12.36
CA LYS A 81 7.98 -6.81 -10.93
C LYS A 81 7.42 -5.56 -10.26
N GLN A 82 8.03 -4.39 -10.45
CA GLN A 82 7.52 -3.14 -9.87
C GLN A 82 6.16 -2.72 -10.48
N ALA A 83 5.95 -2.93 -11.79
CA ALA A 83 4.65 -2.68 -12.42
C ALA A 83 3.54 -3.58 -11.86
N LEU A 84 3.84 -4.86 -11.60
CA LEU A 84 2.90 -5.78 -10.94
C LEU A 84 2.58 -5.32 -9.51
N HIS A 85 3.58 -4.86 -8.75
CA HIS A 85 3.33 -4.28 -7.42
C HIS A 85 2.39 -3.08 -7.51
N ILE A 86 2.65 -2.15 -8.42
CA ILE A 86 1.75 -1.01 -8.65
C ILE A 86 0.35 -1.48 -9.02
N SER A 87 0.18 -2.48 -9.89
CA SER A 87 -1.16 -3.01 -10.21
C SER A 87 -1.90 -3.55 -8.98
N ALA A 88 -1.20 -4.24 -8.08
CA ALA A 88 -1.77 -4.71 -6.82
C ALA A 88 -2.12 -3.56 -5.88
N HIS A 89 -1.29 -2.50 -5.84
CA HIS A 89 -1.59 -1.31 -5.04
C HIS A 89 -2.84 -0.61 -5.56
N LEU A 90 -2.94 -0.39 -6.87
CA LEU A 90 -4.10 0.24 -7.50
C LEU A 90 -5.41 -0.48 -7.16
N ASP A 91 -5.42 -1.81 -7.31
CA ASP A 91 -6.56 -2.67 -6.96
C ASP A 91 -6.91 -2.57 -5.47
N ALA A 92 -5.93 -2.68 -4.58
CA ALA A 92 -6.16 -2.59 -3.14
C ALA A 92 -6.64 -1.20 -2.70
N ILE A 93 -6.14 -0.12 -3.34
CA ILE A 93 -6.61 1.25 -3.08
C ILE A 93 -8.10 1.36 -3.43
N GLU A 94 -8.49 0.87 -4.60
CA GLU A 94 -9.86 0.99 -5.11
C GLU A 94 -10.85 0.12 -4.34
N THR A 95 -10.53 -1.15 -4.17
CA THR A 95 -11.49 -2.17 -3.70
C THR A 95 -11.51 -2.30 -2.17
N ASN A 96 -10.43 -1.90 -1.48
CA ASN A 96 -10.27 -2.17 -0.07
C ASN A 96 -10.04 -0.89 0.77
N ILE A 97 -9.02 -0.10 0.43
CA ILE A 97 -8.56 1.03 1.26
C ILE A 97 -9.52 2.21 1.17
N ARG A 98 -9.84 2.69 -0.04
CA ARG A 98 -10.69 3.87 -0.24
C ARG A 98 -12.08 3.71 0.39
N PRO A 99 -12.82 2.59 0.20
CA PRO A 99 -14.11 2.41 0.86
C PRO A 99 -14.03 2.48 2.40
N LYS A 100 -12.94 1.96 3.01
CA LYS A 100 -12.73 2.01 4.46
C LYS A 100 -12.44 3.43 4.96
N LEU A 101 -11.65 4.19 4.21
CA LEU A 101 -11.35 5.58 4.54
C LEU A 101 -12.57 6.48 4.32
N ASP A 102 -13.35 6.27 3.26
CA ASP A 102 -14.59 7.01 2.98
C ASP A 102 -15.65 6.78 4.07
N ALA A 103 -15.63 5.61 4.72
CA ALA A 103 -16.46 5.30 5.88
C ALA A 103 -15.91 5.86 7.22
N GLY A 104 -14.84 6.67 7.20
CA GLY A 104 -14.22 7.24 8.41
C GLY A 104 -13.32 6.28 9.19
N GLY A 105 -12.97 5.12 8.61
CA GLY A 105 -12.19 4.08 9.27
C GLY A 105 -10.69 4.38 9.42
N LEU A 106 -10.00 3.56 10.20
CA LEU A 106 -8.54 3.57 10.33
C LEU A 106 -7.92 2.44 9.51
N VAL A 107 -6.94 2.76 8.66
CA VAL A 107 -6.15 1.80 7.90
C VAL A 107 -4.69 1.89 8.33
N LEU A 108 -4.13 0.76 8.78
CA LEU A 108 -2.70 0.54 8.96
C LEU A 108 -2.17 -0.13 7.69
N LEU A 109 -1.22 0.51 7.04
CA LEU A 109 -0.69 0.07 5.75
C LEU A 109 0.80 -0.27 5.85
N ASP A 110 1.14 -1.55 5.64
CA ASP A 110 2.52 -2.03 5.52
C ASP A 110 3.00 -1.84 4.09
N ARG A 111 3.95 -0.91 3.90
CA ARG A 111 4.47 -0.40 2.63
C ARG A 111 3.50 0.50 1.85
N TYR A 112 4.08 1.49 1.18
CA TYR A 112 3.44 2.49 0.32
C TYR A 112 4.18 2.56 -1.02
N TRP A 113 3.81 3.47 -1.93
CA TRP A 113 4.56 3.65 -3.19
C TRP A 113 6.06 3.97 -2.98
N TRP A 114 6.45 4.46 -1.81
CA TRP A 114 7.86 4.69 -1.46
C TRP A 114 8.70 3.43 -1.57
N SER A 115 8.15 2.27 -1.20
CA SER A 115 8.81 0.99 -1.42
C SER A 115 9.08 0.74 -2.91
N THR A 116 8.12 1.01 -3.80
CA THR A 116 8.32 0.87 -5.26
C THR A 116 9.48 1.73 -5.77
N TRP A 117 9.61 2.96 -5.27
CA TRP A 117 10.73 3.84 -5.62
C TRP A 117 12.06 3.26 -5.13
N VAL A 118 12.18 2.98 -3.82
CA VAL A 118 13.45 2.56 -3.21
C VAL A 118 13.95 1.24 -3.81
N TYR A 119 13.09 0.21 -3.86
CA TYR A 119 13.48 -1.08 -4.43
C TYR A 119 13.70 -0.98 -5.95
N GLY A 120 12.94 -0.13 -6.64
CA GLY A 120 13.14 0.07 -8.07
C GLY A 120 14.50 0.66 -8.41
N ILE A 121 14.95 1.66 -7.66
CA ILE A 121 16.29 2.25 -7.82
C ILE A 121 17.39 1.23 -7.49
N VAL A 122 17.24 0.48 -6.39
CA VAL A 122 18.20 -0.56 -6.00
C VAL A 122 18.30 -1.67 -7.05
N ASP A 123 17.18 -2.04 -7.68
CA ASP A 123 17.13 -3.02 -8.76
C ASP A 123 17.63 -2.47 -10.12
N GLY A 124 18.09 -1.21 -10.18
CA GLY A 124 18.66 -0.58 -11.38
C GLY A 124 17.62 -0.19 -12.43
N ILE A 125 16.36 0.02 -12.05
CA ILE A 125 15.33 0.47 -12.98
C ILE A 125 15.52 1.96 -13.26
N PRO A 126 15.54 2.38 -14.54
CA PRO A 126 15.60 3.79 -14.91
C PRO A 126 14.48 4.62 -14.28
N GLU A 127 14.80 5.82 -13.80
CA GLU A 127 13.84 6.72 -13.16
C GLU A 127 12.71 7.16 -14.09
N ASP A 128 13.00 7.35 -15.38
CA ASP A 128 12.03 7.71 -16.42
C ASP A 128 10.95 6.64 -16.61
N LEU A 129 11.24 5.38 -16.24
CA LEU A 129 10.27 4.30 -16.18
C LEU A 129 9.55 4.19 -14.83
N LEU A 130 10.27 4.40 -13.72
CA LEU A 130 9.67 4.34 -12.37
C LEU A 130 8.69 5.48 -12.09
N ARG A 131 9.00 6.69 -12.57
CA ARG A 131 8.19 7.88 -12.29
C ARG A 131 6.75 7.71 -12.79
N PRO A 132 6.48 7.35 -14.06
CA PRO A 132 5.11 7.13 -14.53
C PRO A 132 4.33 6.07 -13.74
N LEU A 133 4.99 4.98 -13.31
CA LEU A 133 4.37 3.93 -12.51
C LEU A 133 3.91 4.46 -11.13
N ILE A 134 4.76 5.25 -10.48
CA ILE A 134 4.44 5.87 -9.19
C ILE A 134 3.40 6.97 -9.36
N GLU A 135 3.45 7.75 -10.43
CA GLU A 135 2.43 8.77 -10.72
C GLU A 135 1.05 8.14 -10.93
N ALA A 136 0.96 6.97 -11.56
CA ALA A 136 -0.31 6.23 -11.66
C ALA A 136 -0.90 5.90 -10.27
N GLU A 137 -0.09 5.42 -9.33
CA GLU A 137 -0.54 5.16 -7.96
C GLU A 137 -0.91 6.46 -7.21
N LYS A 138 -0.13 7.53 -7.37
CA LYS A 138 -0.44 8.83 -6.76
C LYS A 138 -1.76 9.42 -7.24
N VAL A 139 -2.06 9.29 -8.54
CA VAL A 139 -3.36 9.68 -9.10
C VAL A 139 -4.48 8.88 -8.43
N GLN A 140 -4.29 7.56 -8.25
CA GLN A 140 -5.28 6.71 -7.59
C GLN A 140 -5.49 7.07 -6.11
N TRP A 141 -4.44 7.51 -5.40
CA TRP A 141 -4.59 8.05 -4.05
C TRP A 141 -5.40 9.37 -4.02
N GLY A 142 -5.28 10.20 -5.05
CA GLY A 142 -6.01 11.47 -5.16
C GLY A 142 -5.61 12.43 -4.04
N ASP A 143 -6.56 12.80 -3.18
CA ASP A 143 -6.33 13.66 -2.00
C ASP A 143 -5.98 12.90 -0.72
N ILE A 144 -6.07 11.56 -0.73
CA ILE A 144 -5.75 10.73 0.44
C ILE A 144 -4.24 10.83 0.69
N ARG A 145 -3.86 11.19 1.92
CA ARG A 145 -2.47 11.25 2.37
C ARG A 145 -2.33 10.47 3.68
N PRO A 146 -1.18 9.82 3.92
CA PRO A 146 -0.88 9.27 5.23
C PRO A 146 -0.98 10.37 6.29
N ARG A 147 -1.73 10.10 7.36
CA ARG A 147 -1.80 10.98 8.54
C ARG A 147 -0.52 10.87 9.37
N LEU A 148 0.11 9.70 9.33
CA LEU A 148 1.39 9.39 9.95
C LEU A 148 2.10 8.36 9.07
N ALA A 149 3.40 8.55 8.87
CA ALA A 149 4.30 7.56 8.28
C ALA A 149 5.41 7.25 9.29
N LEU A 150 5.62 5.97 9.56
CA LEU A 150 6.64 5.46 10.46
C LEU A 150 7.72 4.78 9.63
N LEU A 151 8.92 5.33 9.63
CA LEU A 151 10.10 4.66 9.10
C LEU A 151 10.73 3.84 10.23
N ILE A 152 10.76 2.53 10.04
CA ILE A 152 11.32 1.56 10.97
C ILE A 152 12.69 1.11 10.47
#